data_AF-A0A822DNR7-F1
#
_entry.id   AF-A0A822DNR7-F1
#
_cell.length_a   1.000
_cell.length_b   1.000
_cell.length_c   1.000
_cell.angle_alpha   90.00
_cell.angle_beta   90.00
_cell.angle_gamma   90.00
#
_symmetry.space_group_name_H-M   'P 1'
#
loop_
_entity.id
_entity.type
_entity.pdbx_description
1 polymer ?
#
loop_
_entity_poly.entity_id
_entity_poly.type
_entity_poly.pdbx_seq_one_letter_code
_entity_poly.pdbx_strand_id
1 'polypeptide(L)'
;EDIFVLSLGTGDYVHDPLRWPTASRNCCFWLWNSKIVLKNLFDIAQNNVDYQMNLILGQNNYHRWQVWFEDEIPLDEYSTETQEILEDHAYTFLEELEARDDNKRLGAILERLS
;
A
#
# COMPACT_ATOMS: atom_id res chain seq x y z
N GLU A 1 -15.87 16.32 14.42
CA GLU A 1 -16.01 14.94 13.92
C GLU A 1 -14.64 14.30 13.93
N ASP A 2 -14.54 13.06 14.41
CA ASP A 2 -13.29 12.30 14.39
C ASP A 2 -13.20 11.60 13.03
N ILE A 3 -12.33 12.10 12.13
CA ILE A 3 -12.24 11.59 10.76
C ILE A 3 -11.44 10.29 10.78
N PHE A 4 -12.07 9.19 10.38
CA PHE A 4 -11.41 7.90 10.15
C PHE A 4 -11.16 7.70 8.65
N VAL A 5 -9.95 7.28 8.29
CA VAL A 5 -9.51 7.07 6.91
C VAL A 5 -8.90 5.69 6.76
N LEU A 6 -9.50 4.88 5.88
CA LEU A 6 -8.90 3.68 5.31
C LEU A 6 -8.42 4.00 3.89
N SER A 7 -7.11 3.88 3.67
CA SER A 7 -6.46 4.12 2.39
C SER A 7 -5.96 2.79 1.81
N LEU A 8 -6.39 2.46 0.59
CA LEU A 8 -6.03 1.22 -0.09
C LEU A 8 -4.98 1.48 -1.16
N GLY A 9 -3.93 0.66 -1.17
CA GLY A 9 -2.88 0.65 -2.17
C GLY A 9 -3.07 -0.45 -3.19
N THR A 10 -2.49 -0.26 -4.36
CA THR A 10 -2.52 -1.23 -5.47
C THR A 10 -1.27 -2.12 -5.50
N GLY A 11 -0.48 -2.11 -4.43
CA GLY A 11 0.81 -2.81 -4.36
C GLY A 11 2.00 -1.98 -4.85
N ASP A 12 3.18 -2.35 -4.35
CA ASP A 12 4.51 -1.80 -4.71
C ASP A 12 5.55 -2.90 -4.52
N TYR A 13 6.72 -2.81 -5.15
CA TYR A 13 7.73 -3.88 -5.11
C TYR A 13 9.04 -3.45 -4.45
N VAL A 14 9.71 -4.42 -3.84
CA VAL A 14 10.95 -4.18 -3.09
C VAL A 14 12.17 -4.50 -3.95
N HIS A 15 12.64 -3.50 -4.71
CA HIS A 15 13.83 -3.61 -5.58
C HIS A 15 15.12 -4.12 -4.91
N ASP A 16 15.39 -3.75 -3.65
CA ASP A 16 16.60 -4.14 -2.92
C ASP A 16 16.32 -4.23 -1.41
N PRO A 17 16.25 -5.45 -0.84
CA PRO A 17 16.02 -5.67 0.58
C PRO A 17 17.11 -5.08 1.50
N LEU A 18 18.34 -4.93 0.98
CA LEU A 18 19.50 -4.43 1.74
C LEU A 18 19.66 -2.91 1.68
N ARG A 19 19.00 -2.24 0.72
CA ARG A 19 18.87 -0.77 0.65
C ARG A 19 17.51 -0.28 1.12
N TRP A 20 16.75 -1.16 1.76
CA TRP A 20 15.54 -0.82 2.46
C TRP A 20 15.84 0.14 3.61
N PRO A 21 15.23 1.35 3.68
CA PRO A 21 14.02 1.78 2.97
C PRO A 21 14.25 3.05 2.13
N THR A 22 15.33 3.11 1.32
CA THR A 22 15.71 4.35 0.61
C THR A 22 15.42 4.34 -0.90
N ALA A 23 15.45 3.18 -1.55
CA ALA A 23 15.32 3.10 -3.02
C ALA A 23 13.89 2.81 -3.52
N SER A 24 13.10 2.07 -2.74
CA SER A 24 11.73 1.63 -3.05
C SER A 24 10.65 2.51 -2.43
N ARG A 25 11.01 3.38 -1.49
CA ARG A 25 10.09 4.42 -1.03
C ARG A 25 9.87 5.37 -2.22
N ASN A 26 8.63 5.43 -2.75
CA ASN A 26 8.07 6.51 -3.57
C ASN A 26 7.71 6.16 -5.03
N CYS A 27 7.67 4.89 -5.43
CA CYS A 27 7.17 4.53 -6.75
C CYS A 27 5.84 3.82 -6.60
N CYS A 28 4.72 4.41 -7.02
CA CYS A 28 3.59 3.56 -7.39
C CYS A 28 4.08 2.66 -8.52
N PHE A 29 4.21 1.37 -8.22
CA PHE A 29 4.43 0.26 -9.14
C PHE A 29 3.95 0.49 -10.58
N TRP A 30 2.68 0.86 -10.70
CA TRP A 30 1.97 1.00 -11.96
C TRP A 30 2.23 2.30 -12.73
N LEU A 31 2.93 3.27 -12.13
CA LEU A 31 3.04 4.65 -12.65
C LEU A 31 4.39 4.95 -13.31
N TRP A 32 5.30 3.97 -13.34
CA TRP A 32 6.60 4.09 -14.02
C TRP A 32 6.51 4.32 -15.53
N ASN A 33 5.41 3.88 -16.17
CA ASN A 33 5.25 3.95 -17.63
C ASN A 33 4.69 5.28 -18.17
N SER A 34 4.49 6.30 -17.33
CA SER A 34 3.94 7.60 -17.76
C SER A 34 4.86 8.77 -17.41
N LYS A 35 5.55 9.33 -18.41
CA LYS A 35 6.44 10.50 -18.26
C LYS A 35 5.75 11.74 -17.66
N ILE A 36 4.44 11.87 -17.86
CA ILE A 36 3.63 12.98 -17.33
C ILE A 36 3.31 12.76 -15.84
N VAL A 37 3.07 11.50 -15.47
CA VAL A 37 2.71 11.12 -14.10
C VAL A 37 3.96 11.03 -13.21
N LEU A 38 5.09 10.56 -13.75
CA LEU A 38 6.41 10.66 -13.12
C LEU A 38 6.73 12.10 -12.68
N LYS A 39 6.41 13.11 -13.48
CA LYS A 39 6.69 14.52 -13.12
C LYS A 39 5.86 15.02 -11.94
N ASN A 40 4.62 14.57 -11.78
CA ASN A 40 3.71 15.05 -10.73
C ASN A 40 3.77 14.21 -9.45
N LEU A 41 4.11 12.93 -9.53
CA LEU A 41 4.26 12.03 -8.37
C LEU A 41 5.60 12.16 -7.67
N PHE A 42 6.69 12.43 -8.42
CA PHE A 42 8.00 12.59 -7.79
C PHE A 42 8.09 13.89 -6.96
N ASP A 43 7.17 14.83 -7.16
CA ASP A 43 7.01 16.01 -6.29
C ASP A 43 6.12 15.74 -5.05
N ILE A 44 5.27 14.70 -5.08
CA ILE A 44 4.40 14.30 -3.96
C ILE A 44 4.63 12.81 -3.68
N ALA A 45 5.75 12.52 -3.03
CA ALA A 45 6.11 11.16 -2.62
C ALA A 45 4.95 10.51 -1.85
N GLN A 46 4.51 9.32 -2.28
CA GLN A 46 3.43 8.56 -1.64
C GLN A 46 3.70 8.29 -0.15
N ASN A 47 4.96 8.03 0.23
CA ASN A 47 5.36 7.93 1.64
C ASN A 47 5.25 9.27 2.37
N ASN A 48 5.39 10.39 1.68
CA ASN A 48 5.12 11.69 2.27
C ASN A 48 3.61 11.84 2.51
N VAL A 49 2.75 11.41 1.59
CA VAL A 49 1.29 11.42 1.83
C VAL A 49 0.92 10.55 3.02
N ASP A 50 1.35 9.29 3.06
CA ASP A 50 1.02 8.38 4.16
C ASP A 50 1.60 8.87 5.49
N TYR A 51 2.81 9.46 5.48
CA TYR A 51 3.42 10.09 6.64
C TYR A 51 2.65 11.34 7.10
N GLN A 52 2.30 12.26 6.18
CA GLN A 52 1.52 13.45 6.51
C GLN A 52 0.13 13.08 7.05
N MET A 53 -0.53 12.09 6.43
CA MET A 53 -1.83 11.61 6.86
C MET A 53 -1.75 11.00 8.26
N ASN A 54 -0.70 10.21 8.53
CA ASN A 54 -0.47 9.67 9.87
C ASN A 54 -0.16 10.78 10.90
N LEU A 55 0.57 11.83 10.53
CA LEU A 55 0.84 12.97 11.42
C LEU A 55 -0.43 13.76 11.75
N ILE A 56 -1.33 13.94 10.78
CA ILE A 56 -2.55 14.74 10.94
C ILE A 56 -3.62 13.97 11.72
N LEU A 57 -3.86 12.72 11.36
CA LEU A 57 -4.97 11.92 11.91
C LEU A 57 -4.53 11.02 13.06
N GLY A 58 -3.24 10.72 13.18
CA GLY A 58 -2.71 9.78 14.15
C GLY A 58 -2.92 8.32 13.74
N GLN A 59 -2.18 7.44 14.42
CA GLN A 59 -2.12 6.00 14.11
C GLN A 59 -3.45 5.26 14.31
N ASN A 60 -4.40 5.83 15.05
CA ASN A 60 -5.69 5.22 15.32
C ASN A 60 -6.73 5.54 14.24
N ASN A 61 -6.56 6.65 13.51
CA ASN A 61 -7.58 7.17 12.59
C ASN A 61 -7.14 7.15 11.13
N TYR A 62 -5.87 6.87 10.85
CA TYR A 62 -5.37 6.65 9.50
C TYR A 62 -4.76 5.25 9.37
N HIS A 63 -5.41 4.43 8.55
CA HIS A 63 -4.99 3.07 8.23
C HIS A 63 -4.65 2.98 6.75
N ARG A 64 -3.43 2.53 6.45
CA ARG A 64 -2.94 2.30 5.08
C ARG A 64 -2.80 0.80 4.86
N TRP A 65 -3.51 0.28 3.87
CA TRP A 65 -3.35 -1.10 3.40
C TRP A 65 -2.53 -1.09 2.12
N GLN A 66 -1.36 -1.70 2.17
CA GLN A 66 -0.38 -1.69 1.09
C GLN A 66 0.33 -3.04 1.08
N VAL A 67 0.25 -3.73 -0.05
CA VAL A 67 0.99 -4.97 -0.30
C VAL A 67 2.37 -4.61 -0.86
N TRP A 68 3.39 -5.38 -0.45
CA TRP A 68 4.74 -5.27 -0.97
C TRP A 68 5.10 -6.57 -1.69
N PHE A 69 5.28 -6.49 -3.01
CA PHE A 69 5.65 -7.61 -3.85
C PHE A 69 7.17 -7.81 -3.87
N GLU A 70 7.58 -9.06 -4.04
CA GLU A 70 8.99 -9.39 -4.25
C GLU A 70 9.44 -9.01 -5.66
N ASP A 71 8.60 -9.29 -6.66
CA ASP A 71 8.87 -9.05 -8.08
C ASP A 71 8.06 -7.89 -8.66
N GLU A 72 8.56 -7.33 -9.76
CA GLU A 72 7.86 -6.32 -10.54
C GLU A 72 6.73 -6.95 -11.38
N ILE A 73 5.52 -6.40 -11.31
CA ILE A 73 4.37 -6.73 -12.14
C ILE A 73 4.01 -5.45 -12.95
N PRO A 74 3.90 -5.51 -14.28
CA PRO A 74 3.51 -4.37 -15.13
C PRO A 74 2.00 -4.06 -15.10
N LEU A 75 1.59 -2.77 -15.16
CA LEU A 75 0.17 -2.36 -15.02
C LEU A 75 -0.75 -2.95 -16.08
N ASP A 76 -0.19 -3.16 -17.25
CA ASP A 76 -0.84 -3.75 -18.40
C ASP A 76 -0.62 -5.27 -18.48
N GLU A 77 -0.08 -5.90 -17.43
CA GLU A 77 -0.03 -7.35 -17.32
C GLU A 77 -1.38 -7.88 -16.84
N TYR A 78 -1.99 -8.75 -17.64
CA TYR A 78 -3.33 -9.29 -17.41
C TYR A 78 -3.41 -10.80 -17.61
N SER A 79 -2.26 -11.50 -17.64
CA SER A 79 -2.25 -12.95 -17.66
C SER A 79 -3.01 -13.53 -16.46
N THR A 80 -3.60 -14.70 -16.64
CA THR A 80 -4.29 -15.42 -15.56
C THR A 80 -3.34 -15.71 -14.40
N GLU A 81 -2.09 -16.06 -14.69
CA GLU A 81 -1.05 -16.29 -13.67
C GLU A 81 -0.82 -15.04 -12.81
N THR A 82 -0.71 -13.86 -13.43
CA THR A 82 -0.57 -12.61 -12.68
C THR A 82 -1.80 -12.30 -11.83
N GLN A 83 -3.00 -12.57 -12.35
CA GLN A 83 -4.23 -12.37 -11.57
C GLN A 83 -4.27 -13.28 -10.34
N GLU A 84 -3.93 -14.56 -10.51
CA GLU A 84 -3.84 -15.53 -9.41
C GLU A 84 -2.81 -15.08 -8.35
N ILE A 85 -1.63 -14.62 -8.77
CA ILE A 85 -0.60 -14.07 -7.87
C ILE A 85 -1.14 -12.87 -7.08
N LEU A 86 -1.81 -11.93 -7.74
CA LEU A 86 -2.37 -10.74 -7.08
C LEU A 86 -3.47 -11.10 -6.08
N GLU A 87 -4.32 -12.08 -6.41
CA GLU A 87 -5.35 -12.60 -5.51
C GLU A 87 -4.73 -13.28 -4.28
N ASP A 88 -3.77 -14.16 -4.46
CA ASP A 88 -3.08 -14.87 -3.37
C ASP A 88 -2.40 -13.90 -2.39
N HIS A 89 -1.74 -12.87 -2.91
CA HIS A 89 -1.15 -11.82 -2.10
C HIS A 89 -2.20 -11.00 -1.34
N ALA A 90 -3.35 -10.72 -1.95
CA ALA A 90 -4.43 -10.00 -1.29
C ALA A 90 -5.01 -10.81 -0.13
N TYR A 91 -5.26 -12.11 -0.32
CA TYR A 91 -5.74 -12.98 0.75
C TYR A 91 -4.73 -13.12 1.88
N THR A 92 -3.46 -13.35 1.55
CA THR A 92 -2.38 -13.44 2.54
C THR A 92 -2.28 -12.15 3.36
N PHE A 93 -2.37 -10.99 2.71
CA PHE A 93 -2.37 -9.70 3.40
C PHE A 93 -3.56 -9.54 4.38
N LEU A 94 -4.75 -10.00 4.00
CA LEU A 94 -5.92 -9.98 4.89
C LEU A 94 -5.76 -10.92 6.09
N GLU A 95 -5.19 -12.10 5.89
CA GLU A 95 -4.88 -13.05 6.97
C GLU A 95 -3.85 -12.45 7.96
N GLU A 96 -2.79 -11.83 7.45
CA GLU A 96 -1.80 -11.13 8.28
C GLU A 96 -2.42 -9.97 9.07
N LEU A 97 -3.35 -9.23 8.48
CA LEU A 97 -4.08 -8.19 9.19
C LEU A 97 -4.95 -8.78 10.30
N GLU A 98 -5.73 -9.82 10.03
CA GLU A 98 -6.58 -10.43 11.05
C GLU A 98 -5.78 -11.03 12.21
N ALA A 99 -4.57 -11.54 11.93
CA ALA A 99 -3.68 -12.10 12.93
C ALA A 99 -3.04 -11.08 13.88
N ARG A 100 -3.22 -9.77 13.66
CA ARG A 100 -2.64 -8.72 14.53
C ARG A 100 -3.32 -8.68 15.89
N ASP A 101 -2.51 -8.47 16.93
CA ASP A 101 -2.98 -8.25 18.31
C ASP A 101 -3.08 -6.74 18.64
N ASP A 102 -3.62 -5.95 17.71
CA ASP A 102 -3.81 -4.51 17.89
C ASP A 102 -5.10 -4.01 17.23
N ASN A 103 -5.36 -2.70 17.37
CA ASN A 103 -6.53 -2.04 16.76
C ASN A 103 -6.40 -1.86 15.23
N LYS A 104 -5.34 -2.40 14.61
CA LYS A 104 -5.15 -2.47 13.17
C LYS A 104 -5.48 -3.86 12.63
N ARG A 105 -5.95 -4.78 13.48
CA ARG A 105 -6.52 -6.05 13.02
C ARG A 105 -7.72 -5.80 12.11
N LEU A 106 -7.92 -6.66 11.11
CA LEU A 106 -8.98 -6.52 10.13
C LEU A 106 -10.36 -6.36 10.80
N GLY A 107 -10.71 -7.26 11.74
CA GLY A 107 -11.96 -7.15 12.49
C GLY A 107 -12.18 -5.82 13.21
N ALA A 108 -11.16 -5.25 13.86
CA ALA A 108 -11.29 -3.97 14.58
C ALA A 108 -11.50 -2.79 13.63
N ILE A 109 -10.85 -2.81 12.46
CA ILE A 109 -11.05 -1.79 11.43
C ILE A 109 -12.48 -1.86 10.89
N LEU A 110 -12.98 -3.08 10.62
CA LEU A 110 -14.34 -3.28 10.12
C LEU A 110 -15.40 -2.88 11.14
N GLU A 111 -15.23 -3.23 12.41
CA GLU A 111 -16.10 -2.80 13.53
C GLU A 111 -16.18 -1.27 13.65
N ARG A 112 -15.11 -0.56 13.27
CA ARG A 112 -15.07 0.90 13.32
C ARG A 112 -15.70 1.57 12.10
N LEU A 113 -15.81 0.85 10.99
CA LEU A 113 -16.43 1.31 9.76
C LEU A 113 -17.95 1.03 9.71
N SER A 114 -18.44 0.07 10.49
CA SER A 114 -19.87 -0.29 10.61
C SER A 114 -20.66 0.67 11.49
#